data_AF-A0A7W7B151-F1
#
_entry.id   AF-A0A7W7B151-F1
#
_cell.length_a   1.000
_cell.length_b   1.000
_cell.length_c   1.000
_cell.angle_alpha   90.00
_cell.angle_beta   90.00
_cell.angle_gamma   90.00
#
_symmetry.space_group_name_H-M   'P 1'
#
loop_
_entity.id
_entity.type
_entity.pdbx_description
1 polymer ?
#
loop_
_entity_poly.entity_id
_entity_poly.type
_entity_poly.pdbx_seq_one_letter_code
_entity_poly.pdbx_strand_id
1 'polypeptide(L)'
;MRSLIPCLLLIASPAAAQQAADVPGDPAQWFAAQENAAEAHAPDLESLRQEVLDRARWSTTTHACTTLTRIDPYGLQPATADRLVSEGLKAGAFVGAWTFYARTDCAETPLLRFLYIAEKNGRHLLLVVNRGEAISTPSQMRETSKLAAKAAWDRAKQQQPMCEVTTVGMRQTRIAAADGDLSPMQFGTRFAGGWSEAWDFVACGRRATVTVRFDADGKGGASARVTEVTLS
;
A
#
# COMPACT_ATOMS: atom_id res chain seq x y z
N MET A 1 -20.89 -37.68 33.60
CA MET A 1 -19.79 -37.02 32.85
C MET A 1 -20.43 -36.20 31.74
N ARG A 2 -20.56 -34.88 31.92
CA ARG A 2 -21.09 -33.96 30.89
C ARG A 2 -19.91 -33.25 30.23
N SER A 3 -19.70 -33.56 28.95
CA SER A 3 -18.68 -32.96 28.10
C SER A 3 -19.10 -31.53 27.75
N LEU A 4 -18.32 -30.54 28.17
CA LEU A 4 -18.47 -29.14 27.75
C LEU A 4 -17.69 -28.96 26.45
N ILE A 5 -18.42 -28.76 25.35
CA ILE A 5 -17.86 -28.37 24.05
C ILE A 5 -17.57 -26.86 24.13
N PRO A 6 -16.32 -26.41 23.96
CA PRO A 6 -16.03 -24.98 23.86
C PRO A 6 -16.47 -24.48 22.49
N CYS A 7 -17.53 -23.68 22.45
CA CYS A 7 -17.87 -22.85 21.29
C CYS A 7 -16.75 -21.84 21.05
N LEU A 8 -15.90 -22.12 20.07
CA LEU A 8 -15.01 -21.13 19.44
C LEU A 8 -15.88 -20.10 18.71
N LEU A 9 -16.18 -18.99 19.38
CA LEU A 9 -16.71 -17.79 18.74
C LEU A 9 -15.60 -17.21 17.84
N LEU A 10 -15.72 -17.42 16.53
CA LEU A 10 -14.96 -16.69 15.52
C LEU A 10 -15.41 -15.22 15.60
N ILE A 11 -14.63 -14.40 16.31
CA ILE A 11 -14.82 -12.95 16.32
C ILE A 11 -14.42 -12.46 14.93
N ALA A 12 -15.42 -12.22 14.07
CA ALA A 12 -15.20 -11.55 12.80
C ALA A 12 -14.62 -10.16 13.10
N SER A 13 -13.33 -10.00 12.83
CA SER A 13 -12.68 -8.69 12.97
C SER A 13 -13.36 -7.70 12.03
N PRO A 14 -13.63 -6.45 12.47
CA PRO A 14 -14.30 -5.48 11.64
C PRO A 14 -13.50 -5.26 10.35
N ALA A 15 -14.14 -5.49 9.21
CA ALA A 15 -13.59 -5.12 7.92
C ALA A 15 -13.63 -3.59 7.81
N ALA A 16 -12.48 -2.97 7.52
CA ALA A 16 -12.46 -1.60 7.07
C ALA A 16 -12.80 -1.61 5.57
N ALA A 17 -13.95 -1.04 5.19
CA ALA A 17 -14.23 -0.79 3.79
C ALA A 17 -13.33 0.37 3.32
N GLN A 18 -12.36 0.12 2.44
CA GLN A 18 -11.72 1.20 1.70
C GLN A 18 -12.61 1.52 0.52
N GLN A 19 -13.13 2.74 0.55
CA GLN A 19 -14.03 3.20 -0.49
C GLN A 19 -13.23 3.43 -1.76
N ALA A 20 -13.74 2.91 -2.89
CA ALA A 20 -13.38 3.44 -4.19
C ALA A 20 -13.60 4.97 -4.24
N ALA A 21 -12.90 5.65 -5.14
CA ALA A 21 -13.24 7.03 -5.44
C ALA A 21 -14.65 7.13 -6.02
N ASP A 22 -15.41 8.13 -5.60
CA ASP A 22 -16.71 8.43 -6.19
C ASP A 22 -16.48 9.22 -7.49
N VAL A 23 -16.58 8.54 -8.65
CA VAL A 23 -16.25 9.12 -9.95
C VAL A 23 -17.50 9.32 -10.82
N PRO A 24 -17.55 10.36 -11.67
CA PRO A 24 -18.71 10.60 -12.53
C PRO A 24 -18.92 9.45 -13.54
N GLY A 25 -20.17 8.99 -13.67
CA GLY A 25 -20.57 8.02 -14.70
C GLY A 25 -20.08 6.60 -14.43
N ASP A 26 -19.70 5.88 -15.49
CA ASP A 26 -19.12 4.54 -15.38
C ASP A 26 -17.63 4.64 -14.96
N PRO A 27 -17.22 4.02 -13.84
CA PRO A 27 -15.85 4.15 -13.35
C PRO A 27 -14.78 3.69 -14.34
N ALA A 28 -14.99 2.56 -15.02
CA ALA A 28 -13.99 2.03 -15.95
C ALA A 28 -13.79 2.97 -17.15
N GLN A 29 -14.88 3.52 -17.70
CA GLN A 29 -14.80 4.53 -18.76
C GLN A 29 -14.15 5.82 -18.27
N TRP A 30 -14.48 6.28 -17.06
CA TRP A 30 -13.89 7.50 -16.49
C TRP A 30 -12.37 7.34 -16.31
N PHE A 31 -11.91 6.24 -15.69
CA PHE A 31 -10.48 5.99 -15.48
C PHE A 31 -9.74 5.85 -16.82
N ALA A 32 -10.30 5.13 -17.80
CA ALA A 32 -9.70 5.02 -19.12
C ALA A 32 -9.55 6.38 -19.81
N ALA A 33 -10.56 7.26 -19.70
CA ALA A 33 -10.49 8.61 -20.25
C ALA A 33 -9.39 9.46 -19.57
N GLN A 34 -9.27 9.38 -18.25
CA GLN A 34 -8.21 10.08 -17.51
C GLN A 34 -6.81 9.57 -17.89
N GLU A 35 -6.63 8.26 -18.07
CA GLU A 35 -5.33 7.70 -18.47
C GLU A 35 -4.91 8.10 -19.87
N ASN A 36 -5.84 8.03 -20.83
CA ASN A 36 -5.57 8.48 -22.18
C ASN A 36 -5.19 9.97 -22.22
N ALA A 37 -5.84 10.79 -21.39
CA ALA A 37 -5.48 12.21 -21.26
C ALA A 37 -4.12 12.43 -20.57
N ALA A 38 -3.74 11.53 -19.65
CA ALA A 38 -2.51 11.60 -18.87
C ALA A 38 -1.27 11.05 -19.58
N GLU A 39 -1.44 10.28 -20.68
CA GLU A 39 -0.34 9.52 -21.32
C GLU A 39 0.87 10.39 -21.65
N ALA A 40 0.65 11.58 -22.20
CA ALA A 40 1.70 12.53 -22.55
C ALA A 40 2.48 13.09 -21.34
N HIS A 41 1.99 12.86 -20.12
CA HIS A 41 2.58 13.29 -18.85
C HIS A 41 3.23 12.15 -18.07
N ALA A 42 3.26 10.92 -18.63
CA ALA A 42 3.93 9.80 -18.00
C ALA A 42 5.42 10.10 -17.79
N PRO A 43 5.98 9.84 -16.59
CA PRO A 43 7.37 10.15 -16.33
C PRO A 43 8.30 9.18 -17.07
N ASP A 44 9.42 9.71 -17.58
CA ASP A 44 10.55 8.89 -17.96
C ASP A 44 11.32 8.46 -16.70
N LEU A 45 11.33 7.16 -16.43
CA LEU A 45 11.93 6.60 -15.23
C LEU A 45 13.46 6.78 -15.20
N GLU A 46 14.11 6.81 -16.36
CA GLU A 46 15.56 7.07 -16.42
C GLU A 46 15.86 8.51 -16.01
N SER A 47 15.13 9.47 -16.55
CA SER A 47 15.23 10.89 -16.18
C SER A 47 14.91 11.15 -14.70
N LEU A 48 14.01 10.36 -14.07
CA LEU A 48 13.67 10.49 -12.65
C LEU A 48 14.66 9.82 -11.69
N ARG A 49 15.61 9.02 -12.18
CA ARG A 49 16.48 8.16 -11.35
C ARG A 49 17.14 8.91 -10.18
N GLN A 50 17.69 10.09 -10.43
CA GLN A 50 18.36 10.88 -9.41
C GLN A 50 17.38 11.42 -8.35
N GLU A 51 16.23 11.95 -8.76
CA GLU A 51 15.22 12.42 -7.81
C GLU A 51 14.65 11.26 -6.98
N VAL A 52 14.47 10.09 -7.58
CA VAL A 52 14.04 8.87 -6.90
C VAL A 52 15.06 8.46 -5.83
N LEU A 53 16.36 8.54 -6.12
CA LEU A 53 17.42 8.28 -5.14
C LEU A 53 17.38 9.27 -3.98
N ASP A 54 17.26 10.56 -4.28
CA ASP A 54 17.25 11.60 -3.27
C ASP A 54 15.99 11.48 -2.39
N ARG A 55 14.83 11.27 -3.01
CA ARG A 55 13.57 11.03 -2.28
C ARG A 55 13.67 9.79 -1.39
N ALA A 56 14.29 8.73 -1.89
CA ALA A 56 14.52 7.53 -1.12
C ALA A 56 15.40 7.85 0.10
N ARG A 57 16.50 8.59 -0.02
CA ARG A 57 17.38 8.92 1.13
C ARG A 57 16.69 9.72 2.24
N TRP A 58 15.79 10.62 1.90
CA TRP A 58 15.09 11.46 2.88
C TRP A 58 13.84 10.81 3.49
N SER A 59 13.44 9.64 3.01
CA SER A 59 12.22 8.98 3.48
C SER A 59 12.40 8.38 4.86
N THR A 60 11.42 8.57 5.75
CA THR A 60 11.34 7.78 6.99
C THR A 60 11.22 6.28 6.67
N THR A 61 10.60 5.96 5.53
CA THR A 61 10.53 4.63 4.90
C THR A 61 11.89 4.15 4.38
N THR A 62 13.02 4.77 4.66
CA THR A 62 14.38 4.23 4.36
C THR A 62 15.38 4.58 5.45
N HIS A 63 14.94 5.09 6.60
CA HIS A 63 15.83 5.53 7.70
C HIS A 63 16.88 4.47 8.17
N ALA A 64 16.64 3.18 7.88
CA ALA A 64 17.61 2.12 8.18
C ALA A 64 18.77 2.03 7.16
N CYS A 65 18.66 2.69 6.01
CA CYS A 65 19.59 2.65 4.88
C CYS A 65 20.43 3.93 4.85
N THR A 66 21.47 3.99 5.68
CA THR A 66 22.35 5.17 5.74
C THR A 66 23.30 5.26 4.54
N THR A 67 23.45 4.19 3.76
CA THR A 67 24.40 4.06 2.64
C THR A 67 23.74 3.88 1.28
N LEU A 68 22.47 4.27 1.12
CA LEU A 68 21.78 4.14 -0.16
C LEU A 68 22.49 4.95 -1.25
N THR A 69 23.17 4.28 -2.20
CA THR A 69 23.92 4.95 -3.28
C THR A 69 23.38 4.69 -4.67
N ARG A 70 22.65 3.59 -4.87
CA ARG A 70 22.09 3.22 -6.17
C ARG A 70 20.60 2.93 -6.07
N ILE A 71 19.88 3.36 -7.10
CA ILE A 71 18.47 3.04 -7.29
C ILE A 71 18.21 2.77 -8.77
N ASP A 72 17.42 1.73 -9.05
CA ASP A 72 17.05 1.31 -10.40
C ASP A 72 15.52 1.26 -10.51
N PRO A 73 14.87 2.35 -10.96
CA PRO A 73 13.42 2.40 -11.14
C PRO A 73 12.94 1.53 -12.30
N TYR A 74 11.78 0.87 -12.15
CA TYR A 74 11.19 0.01 -13.17
C TYR A 74 9.68 -0.20 -12.95
N GLY A 75 9.00 -0.74 -13.96
CA GLY A 75 7.61 -1.21 -13.83
C GLY A 75 6.62 -0.07 -13.61
N LEU A 76 6.69 0.97 -14.46
CA LEU A 76 5.71 2.06 -14.46
C LEU A 76 4.31 1.50 -14.73
N GLN A 77 3.36 1.84 -13.88
CA GLN A 77 1.96 1.43 -13.97
C GLN A 77 1.08 2.63 -13.61
N PRO A 78 -0.08 2.81 -14.25
CA PRO A 78 -0.99 3.88 -13.86
C PRO A 78 -1.47 3.73 -12.42
N ALA A 79 -1.89 4.83 -11.82
CA ALA A 79 -2.43 4.89 -10.45
C ALA A 79 -3.76 5.67 -10.37
N THR A 80 -4.45 5.81 -11.50
CA THR A 80 -5.62 6.68 -11.69
C THR A 80 -6.79 6.30 -10.78
N ALA A 81 -6.95 5.01 -10.49
CA ALA A 81 -7.98 4.49 -9.60
C ALA A 81 -7.58 4.49 -8.11
N ASP A 82 -6.36 4.95 -7.76
CA ASP A 82 -6.06 5.25 -6.36
C ASP A 82 -6.93 6.41 -5.89
N ARG A 83 -7.60 6.24 -4.73
CA ARG A 83 -8.58 7.21 -4.24
C ARG A 83 -8.03 8.64 -4.12
N LEU A 84 -6.81 8.81 -3.62
CA LEU A 84 -6.19 10.14 -3.52
C LEU A 84 -5.97 10.75 -4.90
N VAL A 85 -5.53 9.93 -5.86
CA VAL A 85 -5.29 10.37 -7.24
C VAL A 85 -6.61 10.75 -7.91
N SER A 86 -7.62 9.89 -7.85
CA SER A 86 -8.92 10.14 -8.47
C SER A 86 -9.57 11.41 -7.94
N GLU A 87 -9.52 11.67 -6.63
CA GLU A 87 -10.05 12.91 -6.05
C GLU A 87 -9.29 14.15 -6.53
N GLY A 88 -7.96 14.06 -6.68
CA GLY A 88 -7.17 15.17 -7.24
C GLY A 88 -7.40 15.40 -8.74
N LEU A 89 -7.66 14.35 -9.51
CA LEU A 89 -8.07 14.46 -10.92
C LEU A 89 -9.46 15.14 -11.03
N LYS A 90 -10.43 14.71 -10.22
CA LYS A 90 -11.77 15.35 -10.14
C LYS A 90 -11.69 16.83 -9.76
N ALA A 91 -10.83 17.16 -8.80
CA ALA A 91 -10.60 18.54 -8.38
C ALA A 91 -9.80 19.36 -9.40
N GLY A 92 -9.31 18.74 -10.49
CA GLY A 92 -8.44 19.38 -11.47
C GLY A 92 -7.07 19.79 -10.92
N ALA A 93 -6.64 19.21 -9.80
CA ALA A 93 -5.32 19.43 -9.22
C ALA A 93 -4.25 18.59 -9.93
N PHE A 94 -4.61 17.39 -10.37
CA PHE A 94 -3.72 16.44 -11.02
C PHE A 94 -4.05 16.29 -12.50
N VAL A 95 -3.07 15.85 -13.29
CA VAL A 95 -3.26 15.44 -14.70
C VAL A 95 -3.07 13.94 -14.90
N GLY A 96 -2.37 13.27 -13.98
CA GLY A 96 -2.12 11.83 -14.04
C GLY A 96 -1.30 11.37 -12.85
N ALA A 97 -1.28 10.06 -12.61
CA ALA A 97 -0.39 9.48 -11.61
C ALA A 97 0.00 8.05 -12.00
N TRP A 98 1.18 7.66 -11.53
CA TRP A 98 1.77 6.35 -11.79
C TRP A 98 2.45 5.83 -10.54
N THR A 99 2.38 4.51 -10.34
CA THR A 99 3.26 3.82 -9.42
C THR A 99 4.37 3.11 -10.18
N PHE A 100 5.50 2.95 -9.52
CA PHE A 100 6.61 2.15 -10.02
C PHE A 100 7.41 1.60 -8.84
N TYR A 101 8.25 0.63 -9.12
CA TYR A 101 9.17 0.07 -8.16
C TYR A 101 10.59 0.57 -8.42
N ALA A 102 11.44 0.53 -7.40
CA ALA A 102 12.87 0.70 -7.60
C ALA A 102 13.66 -0.30 -6.74
N ARG A 103 14.63 -0.97 -7.36
CA ARG A 103 15.60 -1.79 -6.61
C ARG A 103 16.65 -0.88 -6.01
N THR A 104 17.13 -1.24 -4.83
CA THR A 104 18.19 -0.47 -4.16
C THR A 104 19.41 -1.35 -3.85
N ASP A 105 20.52 -0.70 -3.51
CA ASP A 105 21.71 -1.35 -2.96
C ASP A 105 21.68 -1.49 -1.42
N CYS A 106 20.57 -1.16 -0.76
CA CYS A 106 20.39 -1.33 0.68
C CYS A 106 19.73 -2.69 1.01
N ALA A 107 20.43 -3.53 1.77
CA ALA A 107 19.95 -4.86 2.15
C ALA A 107 18.68 -4.83 3.02
N GLU A 108 18.51 -3.80 3.85
CA GLU A 108 17.33 -3.61 4.69
C GLU A 108 16.11 -3.08 3.92
N THR A 109 16.30 -2.61 2.69
CA THR A 109 15.24 -2.04 1.84
C THR A 109 15.53 -2.31 0.36
N PRO A 110 15.62 -3.59 -0.05
CA PRO A 110 16.06 -3.94 -1.39
C PRO A 110 15.08 -3.50 -2.49
N LEU A 111 13.85 -3.18 -2.10
CA LEU A 111 12.77 -2.78 -2.98
C LEU A 111 11.94 -1.66 -2.34
N LEU A 112 11.70 -0.60 -3.11
CA LEU A 112 10.82 0.50 -2.76
C LEU A 112 9.72 0.64 -3.81
N ARG A 113 8.53 1.04 -3.36
CA ARG A 113 7.45 1.48 -4.25
C ARG A 113 7.28 2.98 -4.17
N PHE A 114 7.06 3.60 -5.31
CA PHE A 114 6.84 5.04 -5.44
C PHE A 114 5.45 5.32 -6.02
N LEU A 115 4.93 6.50 -5.68
CA LEU A 115 3.81 7.14 -6.35
C LEU A 115 4.30 8.47 -6.90
N TYR A 116 4.23 8.62 -8.22
CA TYR A 116 4.44 9.88 -8.92
C TYR A 116 3.08 10.45 -9.32
N ILE A 117 2.85 11.74 -9.06
CA ILE A 117 1.63 12.45 -9.43
C ILE A 117 2.05 13.67 -10.24
N ALA A 118 1.60 13.76 -11.49
CA ALA A 118 1.74 14.97 -12.29
C ALA A 118 0.64 15.97 -11.90
N GLU A 119 1.04 17.17 -11.53
CA GLU A 119 0.16 18.27 -11.14
C GLU A 119 -0.19 19.15 -12.35
N LYS A 120 -1.37 19.77 -12.35
CA LYS A 120 -1.85 20.60 -13.47
C LYS A 120 -1.02 21.85 -13.72
N ASN A 121 -0.27 22.31 -12.72
CA ASN A 121 0.64 23.46 -12.83
C ASN A 121 2.00 23.09 -13.49
N GLY A 122 2.17 21.86 -13.97
CA GLY A 122 3.42 21.38 -14.58
C GLY A 122 4.47 20.89 -13.58
N ARG A 123 4.17 20.88 -12.28
CA ARG A 123 4.99 20.24 -11.25
C ARG A 123 4.62 18.77 -11.07
N HIS A 124 5.35 18.08 -10.22
CA HIS A 124 5.00 16.74 -9.76
C HIS A 124 5.25 16.53 -8.27
N LEU A 125 4.55 15.53 -7.73
CA LEU A 125 4.81 14.94 -6.42
C LEU A 125 5.42 13.57 -6.61
N LEU A 126 6.47 13.28 -5.84
CA LEU A 126 7.09 11.96 -5.78
C LEU A 126 7.10 11.46 -4.33
N LEU A 127 6.41 10.36 -4.06
CA LEU A 127 6.22 9.81 -2.72
C LEU A 127 6.80 8.40 -2.65
N VAL A 128 7.55 8.11 -1.59
CA VAL A 128 7.89 6.72 -1.22
C VAL A 128 6.69 6.14 -0.50
N VAL A 129 6.07 5.11 -1.08
CA VAL A 129 4.83 4.51 -0.57
C VAL A 129 5.16 3.48 0.51
N ASN A 130 5.98 2.49 0.19
CA ASN A 130 6.32 1.38 1.09
C ASN A 130 7.65 0.73 0.69
N ARG A 131 8.15 -0.12 1.60
CA ARG A 131 9.24 -1.07 1.33
C ARG A 131 8.63 -2.41 0.93
N GLY A 132 9.10 -3.00 -0.16
CA GLY A 132 8.64 -4.29 -0.64
C GLY A 132 7.42 -4.21 -1.58
N GLU A 133 6.84 -5.37 -1.83
CA GLU A 133 5.77 -5.54 -2.82
C GLU A 133 4.39 -5.35 -2.18
N ALA A 134 3.46 -4.79 -2.94
CA ALA A 134 2.06 -4.67 -2.57
C ALA A 134 1.18 -4.68 -3.83
N ILE A 135 0.00 -5.28 -3.72
CA ILE A 135 -1.08 -5.19 -4.71
C ILE A 135 -2.00 -4.01 -4.34
N SER A 136 -2.18 -3.77 -3.04
CA SER A 136 -2.98 -2.68 -2.50
C SER A 136 -2.51 -1.32 -3.00
N THR A 137 -3.44 -0.41 -3.25
CA THR A 137 -3.13 0.95 -3.70
C THR A 137 -2.50 1.77 -2.56
N PRO A 138 -1.73 2.83 -2.84
CA PRO A 138 -1.20 3.71 -1.79
C PRO A 138 -2.27 4.21 -0.79
N SER A 139 -3.47 4.53 -1.26
CA SER A 139 -4.60 4.94 -0.41
C SER A 139 -5.12 3.78 0.45
N GLN A 140 -5.27 2.57 -0.11
CA GLN A 140 -5.65 1.37 0.65
C GLN A 140 -4.62 1.07 1.75
N MET A 141 -3.34 1.15 1.42
CA MET A 141 -2.25 0.97 2.40
C MET A 141 -2.33 2.00 3.52
N ARG A 142 -2.47 3.29 3.19
CA ARG A 142 -2.56 4.38 4.17
C ARG A 142 -3.71 4.17 5.15
N GLU A 143 -4.87 3.78 4.65
CA GLU A 143 -6.08 3.58 5.48
C GLU A 143 -5.96 2.32 6.36
N THR A 144 -5.47 1.22 5.78
CA THR A 144 -5.37 -0.07 6.46
C THR A 144 -4.21 -0.14 7.44
N SER A 145 -3.12 0.61 7.19
CA SER A 145 -1.92 0.60 8.02
C SER A 145 -2.21 0.91 9.48
N LYS A 146 -3.21 1.77 9.77
CA LYS A 146 -3.63 2.09 11.14
C LYS A 146 -4.23 0.88 11.86
N LEU A 147 -5.08 0.13 11.16
CA LEU A 147 -5.68 -1.11 11.68
C LEU A 147 -4.60 -2.17 11.91
N ALA A 148 -3.72 -2.38 10.94
CA ALA A 148 -2.63 -3.34 11.04
C ALA A 148 -1.63 -2.97 12.16
N ALA A 149 -1.24 -1.69 12.27
CA ALA A 149 -0.37 -1.20 13.32
C ALA A 149 -1.00 -1.39 14.72
N LYS A 150 -2.30 -1.13 14.86
CA LYS A 150 -3.02 -1.40 16.11
C LYS A 150 -3.00 -2.89 16.45
N ALA A 151 -3.28 -3.77 15.48
CA ALA A 151 -3.28 -5.21 15.70
C ALA A 151 -1.88 -5.74 16.11
N ALA A 152 -0.82 -5.25 15.46
CA ALA A 152 0.57 -5.54 15.84
C ALA A 152 0.85 -5.12 17.29
N TRP A 153 0.41 -3.91 17.67
CA TRP A 153 0.58 -3.39 19.02
C TRP A 153 -0.19 -4.20 20.07
N ASP A 154 -1.49 -4.45 19.85
CA ASP A 154 -2.33 -5.22 20.76
C ASP A 154 -1.70 -6.58 21.05
N ARG A 155 -1.23 -7.26 19.98
CA ARG A 155 -0.57 -8.57 20.09
C ARG A 155 0.73 -8.51 20.86
N ALA A 156 1.56 -7.49 20.64
CA ALA A 156 2.82 -7.29 21.38
C ALA A 156 2.56 -6.99 22.87
N LYS A 157 1.57 -6.15 23.17
CA LYS A 157 1.20 -5.75 24.53
C LYS A 157 0.65 -6.91 25.35
N GLN A 158 -0.08 -7.85 24.74
CA GLN A 158 -0.52 -9.09 25.38
C GLN A 158 0.66 -9.95 25.88
N GLN A 159 1.81 -9.90 25.20
CA GLN A 159 3.01 -10.65 25.59
C GLN A 159 3.89 -9.86 26.56
N GLN A 160 3.92 -8.53 26.43
CA GLN A 160 4.69 -7.66 27.31
C GLN A 160 3.82 -6.50 27.81
N PRO A 161 3.03 -6.71 28.88
CA PRO A 161 2.06 -5.72 29.39
C PRO A 161 2.69 -4.40 29.83
N MET A 162 3.98 -4.38 30.17
CA MET A 162 4.69 -3.18 30.61
C MET A 162 5.34 -2.38 29.47
N CYS A 163 5.19 -2.81 28.20
CA CYS A 163 5.77 -2.08 27.07
C CYS A 163 5.15 -0.67 26.93
N GLU A 164 5.99 0.37 26.89
CA GLU A 164 5.57 1.73 26.53
C GLU A 164 5.70 1.96 25.02
N VAL A 165 4.75 2.70 24.45
CA VAL A 165 4.71 2.95 23.00
C VAL A 165 5.49 4.22 22.70
N THR A 166 6.64 4.10 22.05
CA THR A 166 7.31 5.24 21.45
C THR A 166 6.93 5.39 19.97
N THR A 167 6.91 4.30 19.19
CA THR A 167 6.44 4.29 17.79
C THR A 167 6.02 2.89 17.33
N VAL A 168 4.98 2.79 16.48
CA VAL A 168 4.71 1.59 15.66
C VAL A 168 5.02 1.92 14.20
N GLY A 169 6.06 1.31 13.65
CA GLY A 169 6.53 1.58 12.30
C GLY A 169 6.38 0.37 11.39
N MET A 170 5.74 0.55 10.23
CA MET A 170 5.75 -0.46 9.16
C MET A 170 7.17 -0.57 8.60
N ARG A 171 7.65 -1.79 8.45
CA ARG A 171 9.01 -2.13 8.05
C ARG A 171 9.09 -2.65 6.63
N GLN A 172 8.14 -3.47 6.21
CA GLN A 172 8.15 -4.11 4.91
C GLN A 172 6.79 -4.69 4.61
N THR A 173 6.46 -4.79 3.32
CA THR A 173 5.32 -5.54 2.83
C THR A 173 5.77 -6.60 1.84
N ARG A 174 5.00 -7.68 1.76
CA ARG A 174 5.15 -8.74 0.76
C ARG A 174 3.78 -9.30 0.42
N ILE A 175 3.62 -9.77 -0.81
CA ILE A 175 2.42 -10.51 -1.21
C ILE A 175 2.46 -11.87 -0.51
N ALA A 176 1.42 -12.18 0.26
CA ALA A 176 1.30 -13.45 0.97
C ALA A 176 0.53 -14.47 0.13
N ALA A 177 -0.56 -14.05 -0.51
CA ALA A 177 -1.36 -14.87 -1.40
C ALA A 177 -2.16 -14.00 -2.38
N ALA A 178 -2.52 -14.57 -3.51
CA ALA A 178 -3.50 -14.02 -4.44
C ALA A 178 -4.51 -15.12 -4.78
N ASP A 179 -5.79 -14.77 -4.85
CA ASP A 179 -6.82 -15.74 -5.20
C ASP A 179 -6.77 -16.06 -6.69
N GLY A 180 -7.27 -17.24 -7.07
CA GLY A 180 -7.32 -17.68 -8.47
C GLY A 180 -8.24 -16.83 -9.36
N ASP A 181 -9.16 -16.08 -8.77
CA ASP A 181 -10.08 -15.16 -9.45
C ASP A 181 -9.63 -13.70 -9.40
N LEU A 182 -8.41 -13.41 -8.92
CA LEU A 182 -7.87 -12.06 -8.88
C LEU A 182 -7.76 -11.50 -10.31
N SER A 183 -8.60 -10.52 -10.62
CA SER A 183 -8.63 -9.82 -11.91
C SER A 183 -7.28 -9.23 -12.28
N PRO A 184 -6.97 -8.98 -13.58
CA PRO A 184 -5.81 -8.19 -13.99
C PRO A 184 -5.79 -6.79 -13.36
N MET A 185 -4.61 -6.18 -13.28
CA MET A 185 -4.49 -4.80 -12.82
C MET A 185 -5.02 -3.88 -13.90
N GLN A 186 -5.95 -3.01 -13.53
CA GLN A 186 -6.52 -2.00 -14.39
C GLN A 186 -6.47 -0.68 -13.64
N PHE A 187 -5.97 0.36 -14.29
CA PHE A 187 -5.91 1.71 -13.74
C PHE A 187 -5.17 1.85 -12.39
N GLY A 188 -4.27 0.91 -12.09
CA GLY A 188 -3.54 0.84 -10.84
C GLY A 188 -4.24 0.12 -9.69
N THR A 189 -5.38 -0.53 -9.94
CA THR A 189 -6.13 -1.31 -8.95
C THR A 189 -6.63 -2.64 -9.51
N ARG A 190 -7.29 -3.44 -8.67
CA ARG A 190 -7.94 -4.72 -9.01
C ARG A 190 -9.44 -4.56 -8.75
N PHE A 191 -10.27 -4.94 -9.73
CA PHE A 191 -11.73 -4.76 -9.64
C PHE A 191 -12.46 -6.02 -9.16
N ALA A 192 -11.84 -7.19 -9.24
CA ALA A 192 -12.41 -8.46 -8.77
C ALA A 192 -11.37 -9.39 -8.16
N GLY A 193 -11.86 -10.33 -7.34
CA GLY A 193 -11.09 -11.29 -6.56
C GLY A 193 -10.51 -10.69 -5.29
N GLY A 194 -9.60 -11.43 -4.65
CA GLY A 194 -8.91 -10.93 -3.46
C GLY A 194 -7.47 -11.40 -3.32
N TRP A 195 -6.79 -10.80 -2.37
CA TRP A 195 -5.37 -11.07 -2.11
C TRP A 195 -5.02 -10.81 -0.65
N SER A 196 -3.92 -11.37 -0.19
CA SER A 196 -3.40 -11.13 1.14
C SER A 196 -1.97 -10.60 1.07
N GLU A 197 -1.65 -9.67 1.95
CA GLU A 197 -0.32 -9.09 2.10
C GLU A 197 0.15 -9.29 3.54
N ALA A 198 1.43 -9.62 3.70
CA ALA A 198 2.07 -9.68 5.01
C ALA A 198 2.86 -8.40 5.23
N TRP A 199 2.48 -7.67 6.27
CA TRP A 199 3.05 -6.37 6.63
C TRP A 199 3.82 -6.50 7.93
N ASP A 200 5.12 -6.25 7.88
CA ASP A 200 5.98 -6.33 9.04
C ASP A 200 5.99 -5.00 9.78
N PHE A 201 5.90 -5.06 11.10
CA PHE A 201 5.93 -3.93 12.02
C PHE A 201 6.97 -4.17 13.11
N VAL A 202 7.45 -3.07 13.69
CA VAL A 202 8.09 -3.12 15.01
C VAL A 202 7.15 -2.46 16.01
N ALA A 203 6.78 -3.21 17.05
CA ALA A 203 6.01 -2.74 18.18
C ALA A 203 6.61 -3.31 19.46
N CYS A 204 6.82 -2.49 20.49
CA CYS A 204 7.43 -2.93 21.75
C CYS A 204 8.84 -3.56 21.60
N GLY A 205 9.64 -3.07 20.65
CA GLY A 205 10.96 -3.65 20.33
C GLY A 205 10.89 -5.04 19.69
N ARG A 206 9.69 -5.58 19.46
CA ARG A 206 9.47 -6.88 18.83
C ARG A 206 9.00 -6.71 17.40
N ARG A 207 9.33 -7.70 16.57
CA ARG A 207 8.85 -7.78 15.20
C ARG A 207 7.50 -8.48 15.18
N ALA A 208 6.54 -7.88 14.49
CA ALA A 208 5.22 -8.44 14.26
C ALA A 208 4.97 -8.51 12.75
N THR A 209 4.58 -9.67 12.24
CA THR A 209 4.02 -9.79 10.89
C THR A 209 2.51 -9.79 11.01
N VAL A 210 1.86 -8.85 10.34
CA VAL A 210 0.40 -8.74 10.25
C VAL A 210 -0.03 -9.16 8.85
N THR A 211 -0.81 -10.23 8.74
CA THR A 211 -1.42 -10.62 7.47
C THR A 211 -2.72 -9.86 7.30
N VAL A 212 -2.82 -9.10 6.21
CA VAL A 212 -3.98 -8.32 5.83
C VAL A 212 -4.60 -8.94 4.59
N ARG A 213 -5.88 -9.23 4.65
CA ARG A 213 -6.68 -9.70 3.53
C ARG A 213 -7.45 -8.54 2.91
N PHE A 214 -7.41 -8.44 1.59
CA PHE A 214 -8.18 -7.52 0.78
C PHE A 214 -9.14 -8.26 -0.14
N ASP A 215 -10.35 -7.72 -0.32
CA ASP A 215 -11.35 -8.21 -1.26
C ASP A 215 -11.85 -7.02 -2.09
N ALA A 216 -11.66 -7.07 -3.41
CA ALA A 216 -12.02 -5.99 -4.32
C ALA A 216 -13.54 -5.74 -4.30
N ASP A 217 -13.94 -4.47 -4.44
CA ASP A 217 -15.35 -4.05 -4.33
C ASP A 217 -16.09 -3.87 -5.68
N GLY A 218 -15.44 -4.20 -6.80
CA GLY A 218 -15.99 -3.98 -8.14
C GLY A 218 -15.87 -2.54 -8.67
N LYS A 219 -15.37 -1.59 -7.85
CA LYS A 219 -15.35 -0.15 -8.18
C LYS A 219 -13.94 0.44 -8.11
N GLY A 220 -12.94 -0.38 -7.81
CA GLY A 220 -11.53 0.00 -7.68
C GLY A 220 -11.09 0.21 -6.22
N GLY A 221 -12.01 0.05 -5.27
CA GLY A 221 -11.74 -0.06 -3.85
C GLY A 221 -11.60 -1.51 -3.40
N ALA A 222 -11.41 -1.68 -2.09
CA ALA A 222 -11.35 -3.01 -1.49
C ALA A 222 -11.80 -2.93 -0.03
N SER A 223 -12.44 -3.99 0.48
CA SER A 223 -12.49 -4.18 1.92
C SER A 223 -11.16 -4.74 2.40
N ALA A 224 -10.69 -4.35 3.59
CA ALA A 224 -9.56 -5.01 4.22
C ALA A 224 -9.83 -5.43 5.66
N ARG A 225 -9.21 -6.54 6.05
CA ARG A 225 -9.23 -7.04 7.43
C ARG A 225 -7.89 -7.66 7.79
N VAL A 226 -7.49 -7.52 9.05
CA VAL A 226 -6.39 -8.30 9.61
C VAL A 226 -6.88 -9.72 9.84
N THR A 227 -6.16 -10.71 9.31
CA THR A 227 -6.48 -12.14 9.47
C THR A 227 -5.56 -12.85 10.43
N GLU A 228 -4.32 -12.39 10.57
CA GLU A 228 -3.31 -13.03 11.42
C GLU A 228 -2.31 -11.99 11.93
N VAL A 229 -1.82 -12.18 13.17
CA VAL A 229 -0.69 -11.44 13.71
C VAL A 229 0.28 -12.41 14.39
N THR A 230 1.48 -12.52 13.81
CA THR A 230 2.55 -13.39 14.30
C THR A 230 3.68 -12.54 14.86
N LEU A 231 4.12 -12.85 16.08
CA LEU A 231 5.28 -12.21 16.69
C LEU A 231 6.52 -13.05 16.48
N SER A 232 7.65 -12.38 16.30
CA SER A 232 9.00 -12.96 16.40
C SER A 232 9.77 -12.41 17.59
#